data_AF-A0ABD3GVF6-F1
#
_entry.id   AF-A0ABD3GVF6-F1
#
_cell.length_a   1.000
_cell.length_b   1.000
_cell.length_c   1.000
_cell.angle_alpha   90.00
_cell.angle_beta   90.00
_cell.angle_gamma   90.00
#
_symmetry.space_group_name_H-M   'P 1'
#
loop_
_entity.id
_entity.type
_entity.pdbx_description
1 polymer ?
#
loop_
_entity_poly.entity_id
_entity_poly.type
_entity_poly.pdbx_seq_one_letter_code
_entity_poly.pdbx_strand_id
1 'polypeptide(L)'
;MEQVLGNVDNKLTVEQNTQLISKPEEPEIKDLVAELKKEKAPGLDGMTGEALHSLGEAAESDVQAMIWSFWDTGRTGVGEKIQTTDNFCKT
;
A
#
# COMPACT_ATOMS: atom_id res chain seq x y z
N MET A 1 10.65 30.82 12.66
CA MET A 1 11.33 29.82 11.79
C MET A 1 10.23 28.97 11.16
N GLU A 2 9.39 29.60 10.33
CA GLU A 2 8.03 29.11 10.04
C GLU A 2 7.61 29.45 8.60
N GLN A 3 8.55 29.35 7.66
CA GLN A 3 8.35 29.72 6.25
C GLN A 3 8.88 28.67 5.27
N VAL A 4 9.13 27.42 5.71
CA VAL A 4 9.70 26.38 4.82
C VAL A 4 8.64 25.42 4.26
N LEU A 5 7.43 25.38 4.84
CA LEU A 5 6.36 24.49 4.36
C LEU A 5 5.46 25.11 3.27
N GLY A 6 5.59 26.41 2.99
CA GLY A 6 4.74 27.11 2.01
C GLY A 6 5.13 26.89 0.53
N ASN A 7 6.28 26.27 0.26
CA ASN A 7 6.87 26.20 -1.08
C ASN A 7 7.06 24.75 -1.60
N VAL A 8 6.40 23.77 -1.00
CA VAL A 8 6.37 22.43 -1.61
C VAL A 8 5.31 22.49 -2.70
N ASP A 9 5.75 22.68 -3.95
CA ASP A 9 4.88 22.50 -5.12
C ASP A 9 4.16 21.16 -4.95
N ASN A 10 2.83 21.21 -4.88
CA ASN A 10 2.03 20.01 -4.77
C ASN A 10 2.07 19.33 -6.15
N LYS A 11 3.11 18.51 -6.38
CA LYS A 11 3.41 17.88 -7.68
C LYS A 11 2.38 16.83 -8.10
N LEU A 12 1.43 16.52 -7.21
CA LEU A 12 0.39 15.54 -7.45
C LEU A 12 -0.95 16.25 -7.61
N THR A 13 -1.69 15.86 -8.64
CA THR A 13 -3.11 16.19 -8.73
C THR A 13 -3.88 15.47 -7.62
N VAL A 14 -5.09 15.96 -7.31
CA VAL A 14 -6.00 15.29 -6.35
C VAL A 14 -6.24 13.84 -6.75
N GLU A 15 -6.34 13.57 -8.04
CA GLU A 15 -6.53 12.23 -8.59
C GLU A 15 -5.32 11.32 -8.33
N GLN A 16 -4.11 11.80 -8.60
CA GLN A 16 -2.88 11.05 -8.30
C GLN A 16 -2.72 10.79 -6.80
N ASN A 17 -3.07 11.77 -5.97
CA ASN A 17 -3.06 11.59 -4.53
C ASN A 17 -4.11 10.56 -4.09
N THR A 18 -5.28 10.55 -4.73
CA THR A 18 -6.35 9.58 -4.44
C THR A 18 -5.93 8.16 -4.78
N GLN A 19 -5.27 7.95 -5.93
CA GLN A 19 -4.74 6.65 -6.34
C GLN A 19 -3.70 6.08 -5.36
N LEU A 20 -2.87 6.94 -4.74
CA LEU A 20 -1.87 6.51 -3.76
C LEU A 20 -2.47 6.11 -2.40
N ILE A 21 -3.68 6.57 -2.10
CA ILE A 21 -4.37 6.32 -0.82
C ILE A 21 -5.60 5.41 -0.97
N SER A 22 -5.85 4.90 -2.18
CA SER A 22 -6.90 3.91 -2.45
C SER A 22 -6.38 2.50 -2.24
N LYS A 23 -7.24 1.63 -1.71
CA LYS A 23 -6.96 0.21 -1.59
C LYS A 23 -6.77 -0.36 -3.01
N PRO A 24 -5.70 -1.12 -3.28
CA PRO A 24 -5.47 -1.71 -4.60
C PRO A 24 -6.59 -2.70 -4.94
N GLU A 25 -7.00 -2.67 -6.20
CA GLU A 25 -8.05 -3.55 -6.72
C GLU A 25 -7.51 -4.95 -7.01
N GLU A 26 -8.39 -5.95 -7.04
CA GLU A 26 -8.02 -7.33 -7.33
C GLU A 26 -7.29 -7.51 -8.68
N PRO A 27 -7.76 -6.89 -9.80
CA PRO A 27 -7.06 -7.02 -11.09
C PRO A 27 -5.63 -6.47 -11.03
N GLU A 28 -5.41 -5.33 -10.36
CA GLU A 28 -4.09 -4.72 -10.21
C GLU A 28 -3.12 -5.65 -9.47
N ILE A 29 -3.61 -6.34 -8.44
CA ILE A 29 -2.80 -7.27 -7.66
C ILE A 29 -2.44 -8.51 -8.50
N LYS A 30 -3.39 -9.05 -9.26
CA LYS A 30 -3.17 -10.21 -10.12
C LYS A 30 -2.16 -9.92 -11.22
N ASP A 31 -2.29 -8.77 -11.87
CA ASP A 31 -1.33 -8.33 -12.90
C ASP A 31 0.08 -8.21 -12.31
N LEU A 32 0.23 -7.64 -11.12
CA LEU A 32 1.53 -7.53 -10.44
C LEU A 32 2.16 -8.90 -10.12
N VAL A 33 1.36 -9.88 -9.71
CA VAL A 33 1.84 -11.24 -9.45
C VAL A 33 2.28 -11.92 -10.75
N ALA A 34 1.52 -11.75 -11.83
CA ALA A 34 1.84 -12.29 -13.14
C ALA A 34 3.13 -11.67 -13.73
N GLU A 35 3.39 -10.39 -13.47
CA GLU A 35 4.58 -9.66 -13.92
C GLU A 35 5.86 -10.01 -13.13
N LEU A 36 5.76 -10.76 -12.02
CA LEU A 36 6.94 -11.17 -11.27
C LEU A 36 7.87 -11.99 -12.16
N LYS A 37 9.14 -11.56 -12.24
CA LYS A 37 10.18 -12.29 -12.98
C LYS A 37 10.39 -13.68 -12.38
N LYS A 38 10.30 -14.73 -13.21
CA LYS A 38 10.49 -16.12 -12.79
C LYS A 38 11.90 -16.36 -12.24
N GLU A 39 12.88 -15.71 -12.85
CA GLU A 39 14.29 -15.76 -12.51
C GLU A 39 14.66 -14.89 -11.29
N LYS A 40 13.68 -14.30 -10.60
CA LYS A 40 13.95 -13.52 -9.39
C LYS A 40 14.54 -14.43 -8.31
N ALA A 41 15.72 -14.05 -7.83
CA ALA A 41 16.40 -14.70 -6.71
C ALA A 41 15.52 -14.69 -5.46
N PRO A 42 15.60 -15.74 -4.62
CA PRO A 42 14.76 -15.84 -3.44
C PRO A 42 15.03 -14.74 -2.43
N GLY A 43 13.98 -14.31 -1.74
CA GLY A 43 14.05 -13.38 -0.63
C GLY A 43 14.52 -14.05 0.67
N LEU A 44 14.34 -13.35 1.79
CA LEU A 44 14.64 -13.89 3.13
C LEU A 44 13.75 -15.09 3.50
N ASP A 45 12.60 -15.21 2.85
CA ASP A 45 11.65 -16.32 2.95
C ASP A 45 12.07 -17.57 2.15
N GLY A 46 13.08 -17.45 1.29
CA GLY A 46 13.56 -18.55 0.44
C GLY A 46 12.69 -18.82 -0.80
N MET A 47 11.63 -18.03 -1.04
CA MET A 47 10.70 -18.26 -2.15
C MET A 47 11.25 -17.67 -3.45
N THR A 48 11.37 -18.49 -4.50
CA THR A 48 11.80 -18.05 -5.83
C THR A 48 10.64 -17.51 -6.65
N GLY A 49 10.93 -16.69 -7.67
CA GLY A 49 9.92 -16.25 -8.63
C GLY A 49 9.22 -17.43 -9.32
N GLU A 50 9.96 -18.47 -9.69
CA GLU A 50 9.42 -19.69 -10.28
C GLU A 50 8.44 -20.42 -9.35
N ALA A 51 8.72 -20.49 -8.04
CA ALA A 51 7.82 -21.10 -7.07
C ALA A 51 6.50 -20.34 -6.93
N LEU A 52 6.54 -19.00 -7.01
CA LEU A 52 5.31 -18.19 -6.99
C LEU A 52 4.47 -18.42 -8.25
N HIS A 53 5.11 -18.53 -9.42
CA HIS A 53 4.42 -18.86 -10.67
C HIS A 53 3.80 -20.26 -10.67
N SER A 54 4.46 -21.24 -10.05
CA SER A 54 3.96 -22.63 -10.03
C SER A 54 2.77 -22.83 -9.11
N LEU A 55 2.58 -21.94 -8.13
CA LEU A 55 1.42 -21.93 -7.22
C LEU A 55 0.16 -21.32 -7.88
N GLY A 56 0.31 -20.59 -9.00
CA GLY A 56 -0.80 -20.09 -9.80
C GLY A 56 -1.84 -19.29 -9.00
N GLU A 57 -3.12 -19.59 -9.22
CA GLU A 57 -4.25 -18.89 -8.59
C GLU A 57 -4.20 -18.91 -7.05
N ALA A 58 -3.59 -19.92 -6.44
CA ALA A 58 -3.47 -19.98 -4.98
C ALA A 58 -2.51 -18.91 -4.45
N ALA A 59 -1.37 -18.70 -5.12
CA ALA A 59 -0.45 -17.63 -4.76
C ALA A 59 -1.05 -16.25 -4.99
N GLU A 60 -1.82 -16.06 -6.07
CA GLU A 60 -2.54 -14.81 -6.32
C GLU A 60 -3.51 -14.47 -5.18
N SER A 61 -4.30 -15.45 -4.73
CA SER A 61 -5.28 -15.25 -3.65
C SER A 61 -4.60 -14.94 -2.30
N ASP A 62 -3.52 -15.65 -1.96
CA ASP A 62 -2.78 -15.43 -0.72
C ASP A 62 -2.05 -14.07 -0.72
N VAL A 63 -1.45 -13.67 -1.85
CA VAL A 63 -0.81 -12.36 -2.01
C VAL A 63 -1.85 -11.24 -1.91
N GLN A 64 -3.02 -11.40 -2.54
CA GLN A 64 -4.13 -10.47 -2.42
C GLN A 64 -4.59 -10.31 -0.97
N ALA A 65 -4.80 -11.43 -0.26
CA ALA A 65 -5.18 -11.40 1.15
C ALA A 65 -4.12 -10.69 2.01
N MET A 66 -2.83 -10.92 1.75
CA MET A 66 -1.73 -10.25 2.44
C MET A 66 -1.71 -8.73 2.19
N ILE A 67 -1.84 -8.31 0.93
CA ILE A 67 -1.85 -6.88 0.54
C ILE A 67 -3.04 -6.17 1.19
N TRP A 68 -4.23 -6.77 1.12
CA TRP A 68 -5.43 -6.20 1.74
C TRP A 68 -5.34 -6.18 3.26
N SER A 69 -4.80 -7.23 3.89
CA SER A 69 -4.57 -7.25 5.33
C SER A 69 -3.58 -6.16 5.76
N PHE A 70 -2.47 -5.98 5.03
CA PHE A 70 -1.53 -4.89 5.28
C PHE A 70 -2.20 -3.52 5.15
N TRP A 71 -3.03 -3.35 4.14
CA TRP A 71 -3.77 -2.10 3.91
C TRP A 71 -4.76 -1.79 5.03
N ASP A 72 -5.53 -2.80 5.45
CA ASP A 72 -6.55 -2.66 6.48
C ASP A 72 -5.92 -2.52 7.89
N THR A 73 -4.82 -3.24 8.17
CA THR A 73 -4.07 -3.14 9.44
C THR A 73 -3.28 -1.85 9.56
N GLY A 74 -2.68 -1.36 8.47
CA GLY A 74 -2.02 -0.05 8.42
C GLY A 74 -2.97 1.10 8.77
N ARG A 75 -4.28 0.95 8.49
CA ARG A 75 -5.31 1.91 8.93
C ARG A 75 -5.74 1.75 10.38
N THR A 76 -5.68 0.54 10.95
CA THR A 76 -6.03 0.32 12.36
C THR A 76 -4.90 0.72 13.32
N GLY A 77 -3.64 0.75 12.85
CA GLY A 77 -2.50 1.29 13.59
C GLY A 77 -2.46 2.82 13.74
N VAL A 78 -3.30 3.56 13.00
CA VAL A 78 -3.48 5.02 13.16
C VAL A 78 -4.71 5.33 14.04
N GLY A 79 -5.45 4.31 14.48
CA GLY A 79 -6.65 4.41 15.30
C GLY A 79 -6.42 4.48 16.81
N GLU A 80 -5.24 4.13 17.31
CA GLU A 80 -4.89 4.32 18.73
C GLU A 80 -4.10 5.62 18.92
N LYS A 81 -4.90 6.69 19.12
CA LYS A 81 -4.52 8.06 19.54
C LYS A 81 -3.79 8.91 18.51
N ILE A 82 -4.57 9.50 17.61
CA ILE A 82 -4.53 10.96 17.49
C ILE A 82 -5.74 11.48 18.25
N GLN A 83 -5.52 11.89 19.50
CA GLN A 83 -6.41 12.85 20.14
C GLN A 83 -6.29 14.16 19.36
N THR A 84 -7.04 14.30 18.27
CA THR A 84 -7.37 15.61 17.74
C THR A 84 -8.17 16.29 18.84
N THR A 85 -7.51 17.20 19.54
CA THR A 85 -8.15 18.15 20.44
C THR A 85 -9.13 18.99 19.63
N ASP A 86 -10.39 18.58 19.63
CA ASP A 86 -11.55 19.35 19.15
C ASP A 86 -11.81 20.58 20.02
N ASN A 87 -10.82 21.45 20.22
CA ASN A 87 -10.97 22.68 21.01
C ASN A 87 -10.27 23.92 20.44
N PHE A 88 -9.81 23.91 19.19
CA PHE A 88 -9.21 25.11 18.58
C PHE A 88 -10.14 25.95 17.70
N CYS A 89 -11.45 25.69 17.71
CA CYS A 89 -12.44 26.57 17.08
C CYS A 89 -13.75 26.60 17.89
N LYS A 90 -13.77 27.30 19.03
CA LYS A 90 -14.95 28.00 19.53
C LYS A 90 -14.50 29.34 20.13
N THR A 91 -14.80 30.40 19.36
CA THR A 91 -15.03 31.83 19.73
C THR A 91 -14.28 32.41 20.91
#